data_AF-A0A7L9BJJ1-F1
#
_entry.id   AF-A0A7L9BJJ1-F1
#
_cell.length_a   1.000
_cell.length_b   1.000
_cell.length_c   1.000
_cell.angle_alpha   90.00
_cell.angle_beta   90.00
_cell.angle_gamma   90.00
#
_symmetry.space_group_name_H-M   'P 1'
#
loop_
_entity.id
_entity.type
_entity.pdbx_description
1 polymer ?
#
loop_
_entity_poly.entity_id
_entity_poly.type
_entity_poly.pdbx_seq_one_letter_code
_entity_poly.pdbx_strand_id
1 'polypeptide(L)' 'MKYTDLLWMLDVLYRFYPRYHTHDLILLAEDIWKWVNHELPEDSAALVYLKTSFGSPAEALQWIWDEIEMLAGFYRFPN' A
#
# COMPACT_ATOMS: atom_id res chain seq x y z
N MET A 1 -0.66 0.36 13.70
CA MET A 1 0.45 -0.24 12.93
C MET A 1 1.72 0.55 13.19
N LYS A 2 2.87 -0.08 13.42
CA LYS A 2 4.14 0.66 13.53
C LYS A 2 4.74 0.82 12.13
N TYR A 3 5.41 1.94 11.90
CA TYR A 3 6.13 2.29 10.67
C TYR A 3 6.95 1.13 10.08
N THR A 4 7.65 0.42 10.96
CA THR A 4 8.51 -0.71 10.62
C THR A 4 7.76 -1.86 9.98
N ASP A 5 6.52 -2.10 10.40
CA ASP A 5 5.76 -3.27 9.97
C ASP A 5 5.36 -3.13 8.50
N LEU A 6 5.02 -1.91 8.06
CA LEU A 6 4.68 -1.62 6.66
C LEU A 6 5.90 -1.78 5.74
N LEU A 7 7.06 -1.23 6.13
CA LEU A 7 8.28 -1.34 5.33
C LEU A 7 8.73 -2.80 5.20
N TRP A 8 8.66 -3.57 6.27
CA TRP A 8 8.97 -5.00 6.23
C TRP A 8 8.03 -5.74 5.29
N MET A 9 6.74 -5.38 5.25
CA MET A 9 5.79 -6.01 4.33
C MET A 9 5.99 -5.61 2.88
N LEU A 10 6.33 -4.34 2.59
CA LEU A 10 6.70 -3.93 1.24
C LEU A 10 7.95 -4.66 0.75
N ASP A 11 8.96 -4.84 1.61
CA ASP A 11 10.16 -5.61 1.29
C ASP A 11 9.86 -7.10 1.06
N VAL A 12 8.95 -7.68 1.86
CA VAL A 12 8.45 -9.05 1.67
C VAL A 12 7.71 -9.15 0.32
N LEU A 13 6.78 -8.26 0.01
CA LEU A 13 6.05 -8.26 -1.26
C LEU A 13 7.00 -8.14 -2.46
N TYR A 14 7.98 -7.25 -2.37
CA TYR A 14 9.00 -7.06 -3.41
C TYR A 14 9.80 -8.35 -3.67
N ARG A 15 10.11 -9.12 -2.61
CA ARG A 15 10.87 -10.37 -2.71
C ARG A 15 10.04 -11.57 -3.17
N PHE A 16 8.80 -11.69 -2.73
CA PHE A 16 7.94 -12.84 -3.05
C PHE A 16 7.25 -12.72 -4.40
N TYR A 17 7.11 -11.50 -4.93
CA TYR A 17 6.42 -11.26 -6.19
C TYR A 17 7.28 -10.53 -7.24
N PRO A 18 8.46 -11.05 -7.61
CA PRO A 18 9.33 -10.44 -8.62
C PRO A 18 8.69 -10.40 -10.03
N ARG A 19 7.59 -11.15 -10.24
CA ARG A 19 6.81 -11.20 -11.49
C ARG A 19 5.45 -10.52 -11.43
N TYR A 20 4.96 -10.09 -10.26
CA TYR A 20 3.77 -9.24 -10.24
C TYR A 20 4.21 -7.82 -10.60
N HIS A 21 4.17 -7.56 -11.90
CA HIS A 21 3.89 -6.26 -12.46
C HIS A 21 2.53 -5.74 -11.98
N THR A 22 2.40 -5.48 -10.69
CA THR A 22 1.39 -4.57 -10.16
C THR A 22 2.16 -3.49 -9.43
N HIS A 23 2.95 -2.74 -10.23
CA HIS A 23 3.56 -1.49 -9.82
C HIS A 23 2.53 -0.63 -9.07
N ASP A 24 1.28 -0.68 -9.51
CA ASP A 24 0.19 0.14 -8.98
C ASP A 24 -0.10 -0.09 -7.50
N LEU A 25 -0.04 -1.32 -6.95
CA LEU A 25 -0.30 -1.53 -5.52
C LEU A 25 0.86 -1.03 -4.66
N ILE A 26 2.10 -1.24 -5.11
CA ILE A 26 3.30 -0.75 -4.41
C ILE A 26 3.37 0.78 -4.52
N LEU A 27 3.12 1.35 -5.69
CA LEU A 27 3.05 2.79 -5.92
C LEU A 27 1.93 3.42 -5.09
N LEU A 28 0.75 2.78 -5.04
CA LEU A 28 -0.36 3.23 -4.20
C LEU A 28 0.01 3.16 -2.71
N ALA A 29 0.73 2.11 -2.28
CA ALA A 29 1.27 2.02 -0.93
C ALA A 29 2.26 3.14 -0.61
N GLU A 30 3.17 3.44 -1.53
CA GLU A 30 4.11 4.55 -1.39
C GLU A 30 3.39 5.91 -1.36
N ASP A 31 2.38 6.11 -2.19
CA ASP A 31 1.65 7.39 -2.24
C ASP A 31 0.75 7.56 -1.02
N ILE A 32 0.08 6.51 -0.54
CA ILE A 32 -0.62 6.53 0.75
C ILE A 32 0.37 6.79 1.88
N TRP A 33 1.56 6.22 1.80
CA TRP A 33 2.61 6.46 2.78
C TRP A 33 3.03 7.93 2.82
N LYS A 34 3.32 8.53 1.66
CA LYS A 34 3.62 9.96 1.55
C LYS A 34 2.44 10.82 2.00
N TRP A 35 1.20 10.39 1.76
CA TRP A 35 0.01 11.10 2.22
C TRP A 35 -0.08 11.13 3.75
N VAL A 36 0.17 10.00 4.42
CA VAL A 36 0.19 9.90 5.89
C VAL A 36 1.25 10.82 6.51
N ASN A 37 2.41 10.97 5.87
CA ASN A 37 3.51 11.80 6.36
C ASN A 37 3.45 13.27 5.90
N HIS A 38 2.38 13.67 5.20
CA HIS A 38 2.24 15.01 4.61
C HIS A 38 3.37 15.37 3.62
N GLU A 39 3.94 14.36 2.95
CA GLU A 39 5.02 14.50 1.96
C GLU A 39 4.49 14.66 0.53
N LEU A 40 3.18 14.45 0.31
CA LEU A 40 2.55 14.72 -0.98
C LEU A 40 2.21 16.20 -1.15
N PRO A 41 2.59 16.83 -2.26
CA PRO A 41 2.12 18.17 -2.61
C PRO A 41 0.60 18.21 -2.72
N GLU A 42 -0.03 19.31 -2.26
CA GLU A 42 -1.49 19.45 -2.24
C GLU A 42 -2.15 19.32 -3.62
N ASP A 43 -1.43 19.73 -4.67
CA ASP A 43 -1.89 19.71 -6.06
C ASP A 43 -1.43 18.47 -6.83
N SER A 44 -0.81 17.50 -6.16
CA SER A 44 -0.36 16.27 -6.82
C SER A 44 -1.54 15.41 -7.25
N ALA A 45 -1.47 14.86 -8.47
CA ALA A 45 -2.50 13.95 -8.99
C ALA A 45 -2.71 12.73 -8.08
N ALA A 46 -1.64 12.24 -7.44
CA ALA A 46 -1.69 11.17 -6.46
C ALA A 46 -2.55 11.55 -5.24
N LEU A 47 -2.33 12.73 -4.64
CA LEU A 47 -3.11 13.17 -3.49
C LEU A 47 -4.59 13.39 -3.83
N VAL A 48 -4.86 13.98 -5.00
CA VAL A 48 -6.23 14.16 -5.50
C VAL A 48 -6.92 12.81 -5.64
N TYR A 49 -6.26 11.85 -6.30
CA TYR A 49 -6.76 10.49 -6.45
C TYR A 49 -7.05 9.83 -5.09
N LEU A 50 -6.13 9.93 -4.14
CA LEU A 50 -6.29 9.35 -2.81
C LEU A 50 -7.45 9.97 -2.03
N LYS A 51 -7.61 11.30 -2.05
CA LYS A 51 -8.74 12.00 -1.42
C LYS A 51 -10.09 11.69 -2.08
N THR A 52 -10.10 11.35 -3.37
CA THR A 52 -11.34 10.92 -4.05
C THR A 52 -11.69 9.46 -3.76
N SER A 53 -10.69 8.62 -3.48
CA SER A 53 -10.86 7.18 -3.30
C SER A 53 -11.04 6.78 -1.84
N PHE A 54 -10.49 7.56 -0.91
CA PHE A 54 -10.48 7.28 0.53
C PHE A 54 -10.87 8.52 1.33
N GLY A 55 -11.64 8.33 2.41
CA GLY A 55 -12.06 9.41 3.30
C GLY A 55 -10.95 9.85 4.25
N SER A 56 -9.94 9.02 4.50
CA SER A 56 -8.78 9.36 5.32
C SER A 56 -7.52 8.59 4.96
N PRO A 57 -6.32 9.11 5.30
CA PRO A 57 -5.06 8.36 5.15
C PRO A 57 -5.04 7.04 5.93
N ALA A 58 -5.69 7.00 7.11
CA ALA A 58 -5.76 5.80 7.94
C ALA A 58 -6.61 4.70 7.30
N GLU A 59 -7.73 5.08 6.67
CA GLU A 59 -8.57 4.16 5.89
C GLU A 59 -7.82 3.60 4.68
N ALA A 60 -7.10 4.45 3.95
CA ALA A 60 -6.29 4.03 2.81
C ALA A 60 -5.18 3.04 3.22
N LEU A 61 -4.52 3.29 4.36
CA LEU A 61 -3.51 2.41 4.91
C LEU A 61 -4.09 1.04 5.30
N GLN A 62 -5.27 1.02 5.93
CA GLN A 62 -5.96 -0.22 6.30
C GLN A 62 -6.38 -1.02 5.06
N TRP A 63 -6.91 -0.34 4.04
CA TRP A 63 -7.32 -1.00 2.80
C TRP A 63 -6.15 -1.71 2.12
N ILE A 64 -5.00 -1.05 2.02
CA ILE A 64 -3.78 -1.69 1.48
C ILE A 64 -3.33 -2.86 2.32
N TRP A 65 -3.42 -2.74 3.64
CA TRP A 65 -3.07 -3.83 4.53
C TRP A 65 -3.92 -5.08 4.28
N ASP A 66 -5.23 -4.91 4.15
CA ASP A 66 -6.16 -6.00 3.90
C ASP A 66 -5.87 -6.67 2.54
N GLU A 67 -5.53 -5.88 1.51
CA GLU A 67 -5.15 -6.38 0.19
C GLU A 67 -3.85 -7.20 0.25
N ILE A 68 -2.86 -6.72 1.00
CA ILE A 68 -1.59 -7.42 1.20
C ILE A 68 -1.81 -8.72 1.99
N GLU A 69 -2.63 -8.70 3.04
CA GLU A 69 -2.99 -9.90 3.80
C GLU A 69 -3.73 -10.92 2.94
N MET A 70 -4.62 -10.49 2.04
CA MET A 70 -5.28 -11.39 1.10
C MET A 70 -4.27 -12.04 0.14
N LEU A 71 -3.34 -11.28 -0.42
CA LEU A 71 -2.28 -11.80 -1.29
C LEU A 71 -1.37 -12.80 -0.55
N ALA A 72 -0.95 -12.44 0.66
CA ALA A 72 -0.13 -13.30 1.51
C ALA A 72 -0.89 -14.55 2.00
N GLY A 73 -2.18 -14.40 2.29
CA GLY A 73 -3.08 -15.46 2.75
C GLY A 73 -3.37 -16.50 1.66
N PHE A 74 -3.51 -16.07 0.40
CA PHE A 74 -3.59 -16.96 -0.76
C PHE A 74 -2.37 -17.92 -0.86
N TYR A 75 -1.20 -17.50 -0.35
CA TYR A 75 0.00 -18.34 -0.33
C TYR A 75 0.10 -19.31 0.86
N ARG A 76 -0.74 -19.15 1.91
CA ARG A 76 -0.76 -20.10 3.04
C ARG A 76 -1.62 -21.34 2.79
N PHE A 77 -2.41 -21.34 1.72
CA PHE A 77 -3.16 -22.52 1.28
C PHE A 77 -2.83 -22.87 -0.18
N PRO A 78 -1.62 -23.35 -0.49
CA PRO A 78 -1.47 -24.19 -1.67
C PRO A 78 -2.13 -25.54 -1.33
N ASN A 79 -3.18 -25.90 -2.07
CA ASN A 79 -3.66 -27.28 -2.15
C ASN A 79 -2.52 -28.23 -2.57
#